data_AF-A0A366C3C9-F1
#
_entry.id   AF-A0A366C3C9-F1
#
_cell.length_a   1.000
_cell.length_b   1.000
_cell.length_c   1.000
_cell.angle_alpha   90.00
_cell.angle_beta   90.00
_cell.angle_gamma   90.00
#
_symmetry.space_group_name_H-M   'P 1'
#
loop_
_entity.id
_entity.type
_entity.pdbx_description
1 polymer ?
#
loop_
_entity_poly.entity_id
_entity_poly.type
_entity_poly.pdbx_seq_one_letter_code
_entity_poly.pdbx_strand_id
1 'polypeptide(L)'
;MIGDLLLRRDERDRFEVETGFSPGGQPMEEATFIHSADYLEVRCDGCRFKLGPIQAEVVRALHEAAQAGAPWQNGKAILSRAGSKSLRMADVFKSQKDWRHLIRSDRRGGYRLNLD
;
A
#
# COMPACT_ATOMS: atom_id res chain seq x y z
N MET A 1 -4.85 -6.92 -32.97
CA MET A 1 -5.61 -7.40 -31.80
C MET A 1 -4.62 -7.51 -30.65
N ILE A 2 -4.86 -6.75 -29.59
CA ILE A 2 -3.97 -6.57 -28.45
C ILE A 2 -4.11 -7.82 -27.57
N GLY A 3 -3.03 -8.58 -27.45
CA GLY A 3 -2.95 -9.73 -26.56
C GLY A 3 -2.55 -9.25 -25.17
N ASP A 4 -3.53 -9.25 -24.28
CA ASP A 4 -3.43 -9.07 -22.84
C ASP A 4 -2.30 -9.96 -22.26
N LEU A 5 -1.17 -9.35 -21.87
CA LEU A 5 -0.08 -10.08 -21.20
C LEU A 5 -0.39 -10.13 -19.69
N LEU A 6 -1.25 -11.09 -19.34
CA LEU A 6 -1.41 -11.58 -17.97
C LEU A 6 -0.08 -12.15 -17.49
N LEU A 7 0.71 -11.34 -16.78
CA LEU A 7 1.81 -11.87 -15.99
C LEU A 7 1.23 -12.62 -14.79
N ARG A 8 1.25 -13.94 -14.97
CA ARG A 8 0.72 -14.98 -14.10
C ARG A 8 1.36 -14.89 -12.72
N ARG A 9 0.49 -14.66 -11.75
CA ARG A 9 0.34 -15.11 -10.36
C ARG A 9 1.20 -16.25 -9.75
N ASP A 10 2.28 -16.74 -10.35
CA ASP A 10 3.09 -17.84 -9.78
C ASP A 10 4.57 -17.55 -10.04
N GLU A 11 5.42 -17.59 -9.01
CA GLU A 11 6.88 -17.29 -9.02
C GLU A 11 7.37 -15.86 -8.71
N ARG A 12 6.82 -15.20 -7.67
CA ARG A 12 7.61 -14.23 -6.86
C ARG A 12 7.89 -14.73 -5.45
N ASP A 13 7.98 -16.05 -5.28
CA ASP A 13 8.37 -16.72 -4.05
C ASP A 13 9.77 -17.33 -4.25
N ARG A 14 10.83 -16.49 -4.17
CA ARG A 14 12.23 -16.92 -3.88
C ARG A 14 13.33 -15.85 -3.84
N PHE A 15 13.12 -14.61 -4.28
CA PHE A 15 14.24 -13.66 -4.50
C PHE A 15 14.42 -12.52 -3.46
N GLU A 16 13.64 -12.47 -2.37
CA GLU A 16 13.83 -11.48 -1.28
C GLU A 16 14.55 -12.05 -0.04
N VAL A 17 15.14 -13.24 -0.16
CA VAL A 17 16.12 -13.72 0.82
C VAL A 17 17.45 -13.09 0.45
N GLU A 18 17.86 -12.07 1.21
CA GLU A 18 19.20 -11.45 1.19
C GLU A 18 19.40 -10.27 0.21
N THR A 19 19.02 -9.06 0.65
CA THR A 19 19.56 -7.77 0.15
C THR A 19 19.27 -7.37 -1.31
N GLY A 20 18.04 -6.92 -1.63
CA GLY A 20 17.61 -6.67 -3.03
C GLY A 20 17.12 -5.27 -3.42
N PHE A 21 17.43 -4.21 -2.66
CA PHE A 21 17.04 -2.84 -3.05
C PHE A 21 18.08 -2.21 -4.00
N SER A 22 18.16 -2.70 -5.24
CA SER A 22 19.06 -2.13 -6.26
C SER A 22 18.52 -0.78 -6.78
N PRO A 23 19.34 0.28 -6.91
CA PRO A 23 18.90 1.58 -7.43
C PRO A 23 18.95 1.68 -8.97
N GLY A 24 19.25 0.58 -9.68
CA GLY A 24 19.48 0.58 -11.13
C GLY A 24 18.58 -0.41 -11.85
N GLY A 25 17.47 0.07 -12.39
CA GLY A 25 16.58 -0.65 -13.30
C GLY A 25 15.64 0.36 -13.95
N GLN A 26 15.59 0.36 -15.28
CA GLN A 26 14.92 1.35 -16.15
C GLN A 26 13.46 1.66 -15.75
N PRO A 27 12.92 2.85 -16.09
CA PRO A 27 11.57 3.24 -15.73
C PRO A 27 10.57 2.42 -16.55
N MET A 28 10.23 1.24 -16.06
CA MET A 28 9.04 0.53 -16.48
C MET A 28 7.90 1.15 -15.65
N GLU A 29 6.98 1.83 -16.32
CA GLU A 29 5.82 2.54 -15.76
C GLU A 29 4.78 1.59 -15.12
N GLU A 30 5.21 0.42 -14.62
CA GLU A 30 4.36 -0.71 -14.29
C GLU A 30 4.64 -1.19 -12.86
N ALA A 31 4.23 -0.37 -11.91
CA ALA A 31 3.62 -0.75 -10.62
C ALA A 31 3.47 0.55 -9.79
N THR A 32 2.29 1.17 -9.82
CA THR A 32 1.98 2.37 -9.00
C THR A 32 2.17 2.09 -7.51
N PHE A 33 2.09 0.82 -7.09
CA PHE A 33 2.24 0.37 -5.71
C PHE A 33 3.11 -0.89 -5.60
N ILE A 34 4.15 -0.83 -4.78
CA ILE A 34 5.08 -1.94 -4.47
C ILE A 34 5.22 -2.02 -2.96
N HIS A 35 5.27 -3.22 -2.37
CA HIS A 35 5.40 -3.39 -0.93
C HIS A 35 6.23 -4.62 -0.56
N SER A 36 6.86 -4.62 0.62
CA SER A 36 7.41 -5.82 1.26
C SER A 36 6.29 -6.77 1.68
N ALA A 37 6.60 -8.05 1.92
CA ALA A 37 5.62 -9.04 2.36
C ALA A 37 4.86 -8.62 3.64
N ASP A 38 5.59 -8.01 4.58
CA ASP A 38 5.07 -7.48 5.84
C ASP A 38 4.43 -6.08 5.73
N TYR A 39 4.58 -5.39 4.60
CA TYR A 39 4.15 -4.01 4.35
C TYR A 39 4.88 -2.94 5.19
N LEU A 40 6.00 -3.26 5.85
CA LEU A 40 6.81 -2.27 6.57
C LEU A 40 7.55 -1.35 5.60
N GLU A 41 7.79 -1.78 4.35
CA GLU A 41 8.35 -0.94 3.30
C GLU A 41 7.41 -0.90 2.10
N VAL A 42 7.05 0.31 1.68
CA VAL A 42 6.05 0.53 0.64
C VAL A 42 6.51 1.63 -0.30
N ARG A 43 6.30 1.47 -1.60
CA ARG A 43 6.47 2.49 -2.62
C ARG A 43 5.15 2.75 -3.30
N CYS A 44 4.78 4.02 -3.42
CA CYS A 44 3.53 4.44 -4.04
C CYS A 44 3.74 5.77 -4.75
N ASP A 45 3.38 5.89 -6.03
CA ASP A 45 3.47 7.16 -6.78
C ASP A 45 4.87 7.83 -6.65
N GLY A 46 5.93 7.03 -6.83
CA GLY A 46 7.32 7.48 -6.67
C GLY A 46 7.79 7.74 -5.22
N CYS A 47 6.87 7.81 -4.26
CA CYS A 47 7.17 8.00 -2.84
C CYS A 47 7.54 6.68 -2.16
N ARG A 48 8.46 6.73 -1.19
CA ARG A 48 8.87 5.58 -0.37
C ARG A 48 8.47 5.80 1.08
N PHE A 49 7.89 4.79 1.71
CA PHE A 49 7.39 4.85 3.08
C PHE A 49 7.99 3.71 3.89
N LYS A 50 8.49 4.03 5.09
CA LYS A 50 8.88 3.05 6.11
C LYS A 50 7.83 3.07 7.21
N LEU A 51 7.01 2.05 7.26
CA LEU A 51 5.81 2.00 8.08
C LEU A 51 6.07 1.30 9.41
N GLY A 52 5.40 1.79 10.46
CA GLY A 52 5.26 1.03 11.70
C GLY A 52 4.21 -0.08 11.57
N PRO A 53 4.12 -1.02 12.53
CA PRO A 53 3.24 -2.18 12.44
C PRO A 53 1.77 -1.80 12.20
N ILE A 54 1.24 -0.85 12.96
CA ILE A 54 -0.14 -0.37 12.78
C ILE A 54 -0.35 0.28 11.40
N GLN A 55 0.63 1.03 10.90
CA GLN A 55 0.56 1.65 9.58
C GLN A 55 0.57 0.58 8.49
N ALA A 56 1.42 -0.44 8.61
CA ALA A 56 1.51 -1.57 7.69
C ALA A 56 0.22 -2.38 7.65
N GLU A 57 -0.38 -2.69 8.81
CA GLU A 57 -1.70 -3.36 8.88
C GLU A 57 -2.79 -2.57 8.16
N VAL A 58 -2.83 -1.24 8.35
CA VAL A 58 -3.80 -0.37 7.65
C VAL A 58 -3.58 -0.42 6.15
N VAL A 59 -2.34 -0.29 5.67
CA VAL A 59 -2.04 -0.32 4.23
C VAL A 59 -2.37 -1.69 3.64
N ARG A 60 -2.06 -2.78 4.34
CA ARG A 60 -2.44 -4.13 3.92
C ARG A 60 -3.95 -4.26 3.77
N ALA A 61 -4.72 -3.85 4.78
CA ALA A 61 -6.18 -3.95 4.74
C ALA A 61 -6.80 -3.12 3.60
N LEU A 62 -6.25 -1.93 3.31
CA LEU A 62 -6.70 -1.10 2.18
C LEU A 62 -6.31 -1.72 0.83
N HIS A 63 -5.12 -2.33 0.74
CA HIS A 63 -4.67 -3.01 -0.46
C HIS A 63 -5.52 -4.24 -0.77
N GLU A 64 -5.79 -5.09 0.24
CA GLU A 64 -6.69 -6.25 0.14
C GLU A 64 -8.08 -5.82 -0.34
N ALA A 65 -8.63 -4.74 0.23
CA ALA A 65 -9.93 -4.22 -0.16
C ALA A 65 -9.97 -3.73 -1.61
N ALA A 66 -8.88 -3.09 -2.08
CA ALA A 66 -8.75 -2.70 -3.47
C ALA A 66 -8.69 -3.91 -4.40
N GLN A 67 -7.90 -4.94 -4.06
CA GLN A 67 -7.84 -6.20 -4.81
C GLN A 67 -9.19 -6.94 -4.84
N ALA A 68 -10.00 -6.82 -3.79
CA ALA A 68 -11.34 -7.38 -3.72
C ALA A 68 -12.41 -6.56 -4.48
N GLY A 69 -12.03 -5.45 -5.13
CA GLY A 69 -12.96 -4.59 -5.87
C GLY A 69 -13.79 -3.63 -5.00
N ALA A 70 -13.49 -3.54 -3.70
CA ALA A 70 -14.15 -2.64 -2.76
C ALA A 70 -13.13 -1.64 -2.15
N PRO A 71 -12.51 -0.75 -2.96
CA PRO A 71 -11.35 0.03 -2.52
C PRO A 71 -11.64 1.01 -1.39
N TRP A 72 -12.86 1.55 -1.31
CA TRP A 72 -13.25 2.52 -0.29
C TRP A 72 -13.68 1.80 0.99
N GLN A 73 -12.93 2.02 2.06
CA GLN A 73 -13.12 1.38 3.36
C GLN A 73 -13.44 2.40 4.46
N ASN A 74 -14.26 1.98 5.43
CA ASN A 74 -14.54 2.81 6.59
C ASN A 74 -13.29 2.96 7.47
N GLY A 75 -12.81 4.20 7.63
CA GLY A 75 -11.56 4.47 8.33
C GLY A 75 -11.56 4.01 9.78
N LYS A 76 -12.68 4.17 10.51
CA LYS A 76 -12.75 3.73 11.91
C LYS A 76 -12.67 2.21 12.03
N ALA A 77 -13.36 1.49 11.14
CA ALA A 77 -13.33 0.03 11.13
C ALA A 77 -11.93 -0.50 10.81
N ILE A 78 -11.25 0.08 9.80
CA ILE A 78 -9.87 -0.28 9.44
C ILE A 78 -8.91 -0.02 10.60
N LEU A 79 -8.98 1.16 11.22
CA LEU A 79 -8.12 1.52 12.36
C LEU A 79 -8.34 0.58 13.55
N SER A 80 -9.60 0.25 13.85
CA SER A 80 -9.93 -0.70 14.92
C SER A 80 -9.38 -2.11 14.62
N ARG A 81 -9.56 -2.62 13.39
CA ARG A 81 -9.05 -3.92 12.96
C ARG A 81 -7.51 -3.97 13.02
N ALA A 82 -6.86 -2.88 12.66
CA ALA A 82 -5.40 -2.74 12.73
C ALA A 82 -4.86 -2.58 14.16
N GLY A 83 -5.71 -2.55 15.20
CA GLY A 83 -5.29 -2.37 16.59
C GLY A 83 -4.81 -0.96 16.93
N SER A 84 -5.20 0.04 16.14
CA SER A 84 -4.84 1.44 16.39
C SER A 84 -5.53 1.99 17.64
N LYS A 85 -4.77 2.66 18.50
CA LYS A 85 -5.31 3.48 19.60
C LYS A 85 -5.92 4.80 19.12
N SER A 86 -5.54 5.24 17.92
CA SER A 86 -6.08 6.45 17.30
C SER A 86 -7.32 6.13 16.46
N LEU A 87 -8.29 7.04 16.50
CA LEU A 87 -9.49 7.02 15.66
C LEU A 87 -9.35 7.82 14.36
N ARG A 88 -8.18 8.44 14.14
CA ARG A 88 -7.92 9.32 13.00
C ARG A 88 -6.74 8.81 12.18
N MET A 89 -6.98 8.64 10.87
CA MET A 89 -5.95 8.18 9.93
C MET A 89 -4.73 9.11 9.94
N ALA A 90 -4.96 10.42 9.97
CA ALA A 90 -3.89 11.42 10.03
C ALA A 90 -2.99 11.26 11.25
N ASP A 91 -3.53 10.89 12.41
CA ASP A 91 -2.74 10.68 13.63
C ASP A 91 -1.90 9.40 13.56
N VAL A 92 -2.40 8.35 12.89
CA VAL A 92 -1.64 7.13 12.65
C VAL A 92 -0.48 7.36 11.69
N PHE A 93 -0.68 8.16 10.63
CA PHE A 93 0.31 8.40 9.59
C PHE A 93 1.11 9.69 9.75
N LYS A 94 0.96 10.43 10.87
CA LYS A 94 1.60 11.74 11.07
C LYS A 94 3.14 11.74 10.96
N SER A 95 3.78 10.59 11.20
CA SER A 95 5.24 10.43 11.06
C SER A 95 5.68 10.29 9.60
N GLN A 96 4.77 9.96 8.70
CA GLN A 96 5.04 9.79 7.28
C GLN A 96 4.78 11.11 6.56
N LYS A 97 5.85 11.74 6.08
CA LYS A 97 5.72 12.87 5.16
C LYS A 97 4.96 12.41 3.93
N ASP A 98 4.06 13.25 3.42
CA ASP A 98 3.36 12.98 2.15
C ASP A 98 2.52 11.70 2.14
N TRP A 99 2.07 11.20 3.30
CA TRP A 99 1.23 9.98 3.40
C TRP A 99 -0.08 10.04 2.59
N ARG A 100 -0.50 11.24 2.16
CA ARG A 100 -1.65 11.42 1.25
C ARG A 100 -1.40 10.99 -0.18
N HIS A 101 -0.14 10.76 -0.56
CA HIS A 101 0.24 10.09 -1.80
C HIS A 101 0.06 8.57 -1.68
N LEU A 102 0.03 8.03 -0.46
CA LEU A 102 -0.22 6.62 -0.19
C LEU A 102 -1.71 6.33 0.00
N ILE A 103 -2.41 7.16 0.77
CA ILE A 103 -3.81 6.93 1.16
C ILE A 103 -4.67 8.14 0.78
N ARG A 104 -5.76 7.88 0.06
CA ARG A 104 -6.79 8.87 -0.28
C ARG A 104 -7.94 8.82 0.72
N SER A 105 -8.57 9.98 0.94
CA SER A 105 -9.80 10.10 1.70
C SER A 105 -10.89 10.74 0.86
N ASP A 106 -12.12 10.25 0.99
CA ASP A 106 -13.31 10.84 0.38
C ASP A 106 -13.87 12.04 1.18
N ARG A 107 -13.24 12.38 2.32
CA ARG A 107 -13.69 13.37 3.32
C ARG A 107 -15.02 13.06 4.01
N ARG A 108 -15.55 11.84 3.86
CA ARG A 108 -16.76 11.34 4.56
C ARG A 108 -16.47 10.16 5.48
N GLY A 109 -15.18 9.89 5.72
CA GLY A 109 -14.70 8.80 6.58
C GLY A 109 -14.30 7.55 5.81
N GLY A 110 -14.43 7.57 4.48
CA GLY A 110 -13.89 6.58 3.57
C GLY A 110 -12.41 6.83 3.29
N TYR A 111 -11.65 5.74 3.23
CA TYR A 111 -10.24 5.73 2.86
C TYR A 111 -9.97 4.61 1.86
N ARG A 112 -9.06 4.86 0.92
CA ARG A 112 -8.56 3.86 -0.02
C ARG A 112 -7.07 4.02 -0.24
N LEU A 113 -6.42 2.98 -0.71
CA LEU A 113 -5.06 3.08 -1.22
C LEU A 113 -5.02 3.90 -2.51
N ASN A 114 -3.96 4.67 -2.72
CA ASN A 114 -3.76 5.44 -3.94
C ASN A 114 -3.14 4.56 -5.02
N LEU A 115 -3.97 3.90 -5.83
CA LEU A 115 -3.53 3.03 -6.93
C LEU A 115 -3.78 3.65 -8.32
N ASP A 116 -4.06 4.95 -8.35
CA ASP A 116 -4.39 5.71 -9.56
C ASP A 116 -3.11 6.14 -10.32
#